data_AF-A0A2H1C7H0-F1
#
_entry.id   AF-A0A2H1C7H0-F1
#
_cell.length_a   1.000
_cell.length_b   1.000
_cell.length_c   1.000
_cell.angle_alpha   90.00
_cell.angle_beta   90.00
_cell.angle_gamma   90.00
#
_symmetry.space_group_name_H-M   'P 1'
#
loop_
_entity.id
_entity.type
_entity.pdbx_description
1 polymer ?
#
loop_
_entity_poly.entity_id
_entity_poly.type
_entity_poly.pdbx_seq_one_letter_code
_entity_poly.pdbx_strand_id
1 'polypeptide(L)'
;MAYCRYINKMLKQDPDCRPYLPLDPLNDDLYRTTKNGILLCKLVNIAFPRAIDERAVHKNAIIFYPSQMVDNVLLALTAAQCNGCPVSDFTVDDLTNNSALSRCVILEVVWQIIRCGFFRAMNLHEHPELCKLKLLEEEVGDLKCVPPEDLLMRYVNYHLKHVGVDKRLNDIGIELADCVIYAHLLPAIAPVTIRGRLISSAQVLLDDNIENRAKAVLQNLREMEADMFLCLNDFVDSKVHLESRARLHLATIAYLFSKFPGELVNPRRSNESPKAEPMSESSSRNFVNSMAVTPFSTHVCDNLRDGLVSRQLFEVLRSGCTKGLKFIVEFQSIRRLAQFIYNNTNIVRLVQGYPLPLPHLDAEKLSRTDEPCCLSMLLEILRAYITRDHYDEVELLQWTNEQLYRAGRSVELRSFNDRVIAEDNLFAVVLNRLTNGMADSRYLTSKKLDNAAYSISVAHKAGYPVYTKPEHFVGCNGAFVSLAFATLRWHPPRH
;
A
#
# COMPACT_ATOMS: atom_id res chain seq x y z
N MET A 1 19.18 6.98 9.42
CA MET A 1 19.52 8.22 8.69
C MET A 1 18.48 8.61 7.63
N ALA A 2 18.30 7.79 6.57
CA ALA A 2 17.45 8.11 5.41
C ALA A 2 15.98 8.40 5.76
N TYR A 3 15.36 7.53 6.57
CA TYR A 3 13.95 7.71 6.95
C TYR A 3 13.71 8.98 7.76
N CYS A 4 14.62 9.38 8.66
CA CYS A 4 14.53 10.66 9.37
C CYS A 4 14.50 11.84 8.39
N ARG A 5 15.38 11.87 7.38
CA ARG A 5 15.40 12.92 6.35
C ARG A 5 14.12 12.95 5.53
N TYR A 6 13.61 11.78 5.12
CA TYR A 6 12.33 11.68 4.42
C TYR A 6 11.18 12.24 5.26
N ILE A 7 11.07 11.81 6.52
CA ILE A 7 10.06 12.27 7.47
C ILE A 7 10.15 13.79 7.69
N ASN A 8 11.36 14.31 7.94
CA ASN A 8 11.61 15.73 8.11
C ASN A 8 11.18 16.55 6.89
N LYS A 9 11.37 16.02 5.67
CA LYS A 9 10.95 16.68 4.44
C LYS A 9 9.43 16.67 4.28
N MET A 10 8.80 15.50 4.45
CA MET A 10 7.38 15.32 4.17
C MET A 10 6.47 15.94 5.24
N LEU A 11 6.90 15.94 6.51
CA LEU A 11 6.12 16.47 7.64
C LEU A 11 6.60 17.83 8.13
N LYS A 12 7.48 18.52 7.38
CA LYS A 12 8.05 19.83 7.77
C LYS A 12 6.99 20.86 8.18
N GLN A 13 5.84 20.83 7.53
CA GLN A 13 4.74 21.79 7.71
C GLN A 13 3.58 21.24 8.55
N ASP A 14 3.67 19.98 9.02
CA ASP A 14 2.59 19.39 9.80
C ASP A 14 2.56 19.99 11.22
N PRO A 15 1.42 20.57 11.66
CA PRO A 15 1.33 21.25 12.94
C PRO A 15 1.45 20.31 14.14
N ASP A 16 0.97 19.06 14.00
CA ASP A 16 0.97 18.07 15.08
C ASP A 16 2.36 17.43 15.25
N CYS A 17 3.15 17.35 14.18
CA CYS A 17 4.53 16.85 14.22
C CYS A 17 5.58 17.90 14.57
N ARG A 18 5.25 19.20 14.54
CA ARG A 18 6.19 20.29 14.85
C ARG A 18 7.00 20.11 16.15
N PRO A 19 6.45 19.59 17.27
CA PRO A 19 7.22 19.38 18.49
C PRO A 19 8.32 18.32 18.39
N TYR A 20 8.22 17.41 17.41
CA TYR A 20 9.12 16.27 17.25
C TYR A 20 10.10 16.43 16.09
N LEU A 21 9.95 17.48 15.29
CA LEU A 21 10.75 17.71 14.09
C LEU A 21 11.72 18.90 14.28
N PRO A 22 12.92 18.86 13.67
CA PRO A 22 13.44 17.76 12.85
C PRO A 22 13.96 16.59 13.70
N LEU A 23 13.75 15.36 13.23
CA LEU A 23 14.40 14.16 13.76
C LEU A 23 15.89 14.21 13.44
N ASP A 24 16.75 14.06 14.45
CA ASP A 24 18.17 13.90 14.22
C ASP A 24 18.45 12.47 13.72
N PRO A 25 19.07 12.32 12.54
CA PRO A 25 19.36 11.00 11.99
C PRO A 25 20.51 10.24 12.69
N LEU A 26 21.25 10.88 13.61
CA LEU A 26 22.42 10.33 14.31
C LEU A 26 22.08 9.80 15.71
N ASN A 27 20.87 10.03 16.22
CA ASN A 27 20.43 9.59 17.53
C ASN A 27 19.17 8.69 17.44
N ASP A 28 18.56 8.42 18.59
CA ASP A 28 17.38 7.55 18.71
C ASP A 28 16.03 8.28 18.48
N ASP A 29 16.01 9.51 17.96
CA ASP A 29 14.80 10.35 17.88
C ASP A 29 13.68 9.69 17.08
N LEU A 30 14.01 9.02 15.97
CA LEU A 30 13.03 8.26 15.19
C LEU A 30 12.33 7.21 16.05
N TYR A 31 13.10 6.43 16.81
CA TYR A 31 12.57 5.33 17.60
C TYR A 31 11.75 5.84 18.78
N ARG A 32 12.16 6.94 19.40
CA ARG A 32 11.42 7.56 20.52
C ARG A 32 10.12 8.20 20.05
N THR A 33 10.18 8.97 18.96
CA THR A 33 9.03 9.73 18.43
C THR A 33 7.94 8.80 17.89
N THR A 34 8.33 7.67 17.29
CA THR A 34 7.40 6.67 16.76
C THR A 34 6.46 6.10 17.84
N LYS A 35 6.88 6.04 19.11
CA LYS A 35 6.13 5.39 20.20
C LYS A 35 4.82 6.07 20.59
N ASN A 36 4.69 7.36 20.33
CA ASN A 36 3.43 8.08 20.59
C ASN A 36 2.38 7.85 19.49
N GLY A 37 2.75 7.20 18.39
CA GLY A 37 1.90 6.87 17.24
C GLY A 37 1.48 8.05 16.35
N ILE A 38 1.66 9.31 16.76
CA ILE A 38 1.29 10.49 15.95
C ILE A 38 2.08 10.50 14.64
N LEU A 39 3.40 10.31 14.74
CA LEU A 39 4.29 10.31 13.58
C LEU A 39 3.89 9.23 12.57
N LEU A 40 3.56 8.03 13.04
CA LEU A 40 3.12 6.92 12.19
C LEU A 40 1.77 7.23 11.53
N CYS A 41 0.79 7.74 12.28
CA CYS A 41 -0.51 8.12 11.72
C CYS A 41 -0.33 9.14 10.57
N LYS A 42 0.53 10.14 10.77
CA LYS A 42 0.82 11.16 9.76
C LYS A 42 1.58 10.59 8.56
N LEU A 43 2.53 9.68 8.79
CA LEU A 43 3.24 8.98 7.73
C LEU A 43 2.29 8.11 6.88
N VAL A 44 1.34 7.41 7.51
CA VAL A 44 0.29 6.65 6.81
C VAL A 44 -0.55 7.59 5.94
N ASN A 45 -0.95 8.77 6.42
CA ASN A 45 -1.70 9.73 5.61
C ASN A 45 -0.88 10.35 4.46
N ILE A 46 0.45 10.44 4.58
CA ILE A 46 1.32 10.81 3.46
C ILE A 46 1.32 9.73 2.38
N ALA A 47 1.48 8.46 2.77
CA ALA A 47 1.51 7.34 1.83
C ALA A 47 0.13 7.04 1.24
N PHE A 48 -0.93 7.20 2.04
CA PHE A 48 -2.31 6.87 1.72
C PHE A 48 -3.21 8.03 2.13
N PRO A 49 -3.44 9.01 1.23
CA PRO A 49 -4.28 10.16 1.53
C PRO A 49 -5.66 9.73 2.04
N ARG A 50 -6.09 10.33 3.16
CA ARG A 50 -7.38 10.06 3.83
C ARG A 50 -7.54 8.64 4.41
N ALA A 51 -6.45 7.89 4.58
CA ALA A 51 -6.51 6.57 5.23
C ALA A 51 -6.89 6.66 6.71
N ILE A 52 -6.39 7.68 7.41
CA ILE A 52 -6.70 7.96 8.82
C ILE A 52 -7.41 9.29 8.92
N ASP A 53 -8.61 9.27 9.50
CA ASP A 53 -9.29 10.46 9.94
C ASP A 53 -8.60 11.01 11.18
N GLU A 54 -8.01 12.20 11.05
CA GLU A 54 -7.20 12.78 12.11
C GLU A 54 -8.00 13.11 13.39
N ARG A 55 -9.33 13.15 13.34
CA ARG A 55 -10.18 13.31 14.53
C ARG A 55 -10.08 12.10 15.46
N ALA A 56 -9.66 10.94 14.97
CA ALA A 56 -9.46 9.74 15.79
C ALA A 56 -8.10 9.73 16.54
N VAL A 57 -7.14 10.57 16.11
CA VAL A 57 -5.76 10.60 16.64
C VAL A 57 -5.70 11.40 17.94
N HIS A 58 -5.00 10.86 18.94
CA HIS A 58 -4.64 11.61 20.13
C HIS A 58 -3.44 12.53 19.84
N LYS A 59 -3.70 13.82 19.66
CA LYS A 59 -2.72 14.84 19.20
C LYS A 59 -2.06 15.66 20.30
N ASN A 60 -2.25 15.31 21.57
CA ASN A 60 -1.66 16.08 22.66
C ASN A 60 -0.13 16.01 22.58
N ALA A 61 0.54 17.16 22.67
CA ALA A 61 2.01 17.23 22.63
C ALA A 61 2.67 16.33 23.69
N ILE A 62 2.01 16.21 24.86
CA ILE A 62 2.31 15.24 25.91
C ILE A 62 1.10 14.32 26.07
N ILE A 63 1.28 13.05 25.72
CA ILE A 63 0.28 12.00 25.97
C ILE A 63 0.54 11.42 27.36
N PHE A 64 -0.30 11.77 28.34
CA PHE A 64 -0.14 11.33 29.73
C PHE A 64 -0.56 9.88 29.96
N TYR A 65 -1.52 9.38 29.17
CA TYR A 65 -2.08 8.04 29.32
C TYR A 65 -1.41 7.08 28.34
N PRO A 66 -0.72 6.03 28.80
CA PRO A 66 -0.09 5.04 27.92
C PRO A 66 -1.08 4.40 26.94
N SER A 67 -2.35 4.23 27.34
CA SER A 67 -3.42 3.72 26.48
C SER A 67 -3.64 4.58 25.23
N GLN A 68 -3.50 5.90 25.33
CA GLN A 68 -3.64 6.78 24.15
C GLN A 68 -2.48 6.64 23.16
N MET A 69 -1.28 6.25 23.63
CA MET A 69 -0.16 5.92 22.75
C MET A 69 -0.42 4.60 22.03
N VAL A 70 -0.88 3.59 22.78
CA VAL A 70 -1.30 2.29 22.23
C VAL A 70 -2.37 2.48 21.15
N ASP A 71 -3.40 3.26 21.44
CA ASP A 71 -4.47 3.59 20.50
C ASP A 71 -3.93 4.21 19.19
N ASN A 72 -3.01 5.18 19.28
CA ASN A 72 -2.43 5.82 18.10
C ASN A 72 -1.56 4.86 17.28
N VAL A 73 -0.74 4.02 17.94
CA VAL A 73 0.11 3.05 17.25
C VAL A 73 -0.75 1.99 16.57
N LEU A 74 -1.77 1.47 17.27
CA LEU A 74 -2.72 0.50 16.73
C LEU A 74 -3.50 1.08 15.55
N LEU A 75 -4.00 2.31 15.68
CA LEU A 75 -4.62 3.05 14.57
C LEU A 75 -3.71 3.09 13.33
N ALA A 76 -2.44 3.47 13.50
CA ALA A 76 -1.51 3.53 12.38
C ALA A 76 -1.24 2.17 11.74
N LEU A 77 -1.00 1.13 12.54
CA LEU A 77 -0.74 -0.23 12.03
C LEU A 77 -1.94 -0.80 11.29
N THR A 78 -3.13 -0.74 11.89
CA THR A 78 -4.35 -1.28 11.30
C THR A 78 -4.75 -0.49 10.05
N ALA A 79 -4.62 0.85 10.06
CA ALA A 79 -4.88 1.66 8.87
C ALA A 79 -3.87 1.37 7.74
N ALA A 80 -2.58 1.21 8.05
CA ALA A 80 -1.57 0.82 7.07
C ALA A 80 -1.88 -0.55 6.46
N GLN A 81 -2.24 -1.53 7.29
CA GLN A 81 -2.66 -2.86 6.85
C GLN A 81 -3.86 -2.79 5.90
N CYS A 82 -4.95 -2.12 6.29
CA CYS A 82 -6.15 -1.98 5.47
C CYS A 82 -5.94 -1.14 4.19
N ASN A 83 -4.79 -0.49 4.05
CA ASN A 83 -4.36 0.22 2.85
C ASN A 83 -3.27 -0.54 2.04
N GLY A 84 -3.04 -1.82 2.34
CA GLY A 84 -2.19 -2.69 1.53
C GLY A 84 -0.74 -2.80 1.99
N CYS A 85 -0.41 -2.35 3.20
CA CYS A 85 0.91 -2.64 3.78
C CYS A 85 0.92 -4.04 4.42
N PRO A 86 1.94 -4.87 4.17
CA PRO A 86 2.10 -6.15 4.84
C PRO A 86 2.71 -5.94 6.24
N VAL A 87 1.89 -5.45 7.16
CA VAL A 87 2.29 -5.11 8.55
C VAL A 87 1.46 -5.87 9.61
N SER A 88 0.68 -6.86 9.20
CA SER A 88 -0.22 -7.64 10.08
C SER A 88 0.50 -8.45 11.16
N ASP A 89 1.79 -8.73 10.96
CA ASP A 89 2.60 -9.53 11.87
C ASP A 89 3.22 -8.70 13.00
N PHE A 90 3.13 -7.36 12.92
CA PHE A 90 3.68 -6.46 13.94
C PHE A 90 2.62 -6.07 14.96
N THR A 91 3.01 -6.10 16.24
CA THR A 91 2.16 -5.69 17.37
C THR A 91 2.56 -4.32 17.90
N VAL A 92 1.70 -3.71 18.73
CA VAL A 92 2.02 -2.44 19.42
C VAL A 92 3.26 -2.60 20.30
N ASP A 93 3.40 -3.74 20.98
CA ASP A 93 4.55 -4.03 21.84
C ASP A 93 5.86 -4.08 21.06
N ASP A 94 5.84 -4.61 19.83
CA ASP A 94 7.02 -4.65 18.97
C ASP A 94 7.54 -3.24 18.63
N LEU A 95 6.67 -2.23 18.59
CA LEU A 95 7.03 -0.85 18.28
C LEU A 95 7.28 0.02 19.53
N THR A 96 6.73 -0.36 20.68
CA THR A 96 6.79 0.48 21.89
C THR A 96 7.86 0.03 22.87
N ASN A 97 8.30 -1.24 22.83
CA ASN A 97 9.37 -1.72 23.71
C ASN A 97 10.73 -1.07 23.38
N ASN A 98 11.71 -1.15 24.29
CA ASN A 98 13.04 -0.52 24.13
C ASN A 98 14.11 -1.49 23.60
N SER A 99 13.73 -2.64 23.04
CA SER A 99 14.67 -3.65 22.57
C SER A 99 15.36 -3.24 21.25
N ALA A 100 16.51 -3.84 20.96
CA ALA A 100 17.15 -3.70 19.66
C ALA A 100 16.26 -4.23 18.51
N LEU A 101 15.49 -5.29 18.77
CA LEU A 101 14.54 -5.85 17.81
C LEU A 101 13.43 -4.84 17.45
N SER A 102 12.93 -4.09 18.43
CA SER A 102 11.93 -3.04 18.19
C SER A 102 12.41 -1.97 17.23
N ARG A 103 13.70 -1.59 17.30
CA ARG A 103 14.28 -0.65 16.34
C ARG A 103 14.24 -1.20 14.92
N CYS A 104 14.53 -2.49 14.73
CA CYS A 104 14.41 -3.14 13.43
C CYS A 104 12.96 -3.16 12.94
N VAL A 105 12.00 -3.48 13.80
CA VAL A 105 10.57 -3.48 13.47
C VAL A 105 10.08 -2.09 13.07
N ILE A 106 10.46 -1.05 13.82
CA ILE A 106 10.12 0.34 13.48
C ILE A 106 10.63 0.71 12.08
N LEU A 107 11.88 0.36 11.76
CA LEU A 107 12.45 0.62 10.43
C LEU A 107 11.70 -0.14 9.34
N GLU A 108 11.31 -1.39 9.60
CA GLU A 108 10.56 -2.20 8.64
C GLU A 108 9.15 -1.65 8.42
N VAL A 109 8.41 -1.28 9.48
CA VAL A 109 7.08 -0.65 9.35
C VAL A 109 7.16 0.66 8.55
N VAL A 110 8.11 1.53 8.90
CA VAL A 110 8.32 2.80 8.17
C VAL A 110 8.67 2.53 6.69
N TRP A 111 9.51 1.53 6.42
CA TRP A 111 9.84 1.11 5.06
C TRP A 111 8.62 0.63 4.29
N GLN A 112 7.81 -0.27 4.87
CA GLN A 112 6.61 -0.82 4.23
C GLN A 112 5.63 0.30 3.87
N ILE A 113 5.37 1.24 4.79
CA ILE A 113 4.50 2.40 4.53
C ILE A 113 5.02 3.24 3.36
N ILE A 114 6.32 3.57 3.36
CA ILE A 114 6.93 4.37 2.28
C ILE A 114 6.88 3.60 0.95
N ARG A 115 7.27 2.32 0.93
CA ARG A 115 7.30 1.48 -0.28
C ARG A 115 5.90 1.34 -0.88
N CYS A 116 4.92 0.93 -0.08
CA CYS A 116 3.55 0.74 -0.54
C CYS A 116 2.90 2.05 -0.99
N GLY A 117 3.21 3.18 -0.33
CA GLY A 117 2.78 4.51 -0.75
C GLY A 117 3.25 4.87 -2.16
N PHE A 118 4.52 4.64 -2.48
CA PHE A 118 5.03 4.84 -3.84
C PHE A 118 4.42 3.85 -4.84
N PHE A 119 4.34 2.57 -4.48
CA PHE A 119 3.94 1.51 -5.40
C PHE A 119 2.47 1.58 -5.79
N ARG A 120 1.60 1.94 -4.84
CA ARG A 120 0.17 2.10 -5.08
C ARG A 120 -0.11 3.08 -6.23
N ALA A 121 0.66 4.17 -6.30
CA ALA A 121 0.48 5.23 -7.28
C ALA A 121 0.93 4.79 -8.69
N MET A 122 1.83 3.81 -8.81
CA MET A 122 2.37 3.34 -10.09
C MET A 122 1.41 2.41 -10.84
N ASN A 123 0.27 2.94 -11.27
CA ASN A 123 -0.75 2.22 -12.01
C ASN A 123 -1.23 3.02 -13.24
N LEU A 124 -1.95 2.37 -14.17
CA LEU A 124 -2.39 3.01 -15.41
C LEU A 124 -3.58 3.97 -15.23
N HIS A 125 -4.23 3.96 -14.08
CA HIS A 125 -5.31 4.89 -13.75
C HIS A 125 -4.75 6.28 -13.43
N GLU A 126 -3.68 6.33 -12.64
CA GLU A 126 -2.97 7.56 -12.24
C GLU A 126 -1.92 7.99 -13.26
N HIS A 127 -1.20 7.04 -13.87
CA HIS A 127 -0.12 7.28 -14.84
C HIS A 127 -0.34 6.51 -16.16
N PRO A 128 -1.27 6.92 -17.03
CA PRO A 128 -1.49 6.29 -18.34
C PRO A 128 -0.23 6.25 -19.22
N GLU A 129 0.70 7.19 -19.02
CA GLU A 129 1.99 7.28 -19.71
C GLU A 129 2.90 6.06 -19.50
N LEU A 130 2.68 5.27 -18.43
CA LEU A 130 3.38 4.02 -18.19
C LEU A 130 3.24 3.04 -19.37
N CYS A 131 2.18 3.16 -20.20
CA CYS A 131 2.04 2.40 -21.44
C CYS A 131 3.26 2.50 -22.37
N LYS A 132 4.06 3.57 -22.30
CA LYS A 132 5.30 3.71 -23.07
C LYS A 132 6.44 2.78 -22.62
N LEU A 133 6.34 2.24 -21.41
CA LEU A 133 7.31 1.29 -20.83
C LEU A 133 7.04 -0.17 -21.24
N LYS A 134 5.99 -0.39 -22.04
CA LYS A 134 5.65 -1.69 -22.61
C LYS A 134 6.77 -2.19 -23.53
N LEU A 135 7.18 -3.44 -23.37
CA LEU A 135 8.12 -4.09 -24.29
C LEU A 135 7.41 -4.49 -25.60
N LEU A 136 8.19 -4.78 -26.65
CA LEU A 136 7.65 -5.07 -27.99
C LEU A 136 6.68 -6.27 -28.02
N GLU A 137 6.94 -7.30 -27.21
CA GLU A 137 6.15 -8.54 -27.16
C GLU A 137 5.04 -8.50 -26.09
N GLU A 138 4.91 -7.40 -25.35
CA GLU A 138 3.94 -7.29 -24.26
C GLU A 138 2.63 -6.67 -24.70
N GLU A 139 1.55 -7.15 -24.12
CA GLU A 139 0.24 -6.49 -24.16
C GLU A 139 0.03 -5.57 -22.95
N VAL A 140 -0.99 -4.72 -23.01
CA VAL A 140 -1.31 -3.81 -21.89
C VAL A 140 -1.60 -4.59 -20.60
N GLY A 141 -2.29 -5.73 -20.70
CA GLY A 141 -2.52 -6.61 -19.54
C GLY A 141 -1.23 -7.23 -18.99
N ASP A 142 -0.19 -7.42 -19.80
CA ASP A 142 1.12 -7.86 -19.31
C ASP A 142 1.78 -6.76 -18.50
N LEU A 143 1.76 -5.52 -19.01
CA LEU A 143 2.31 -4.34 -18.34
C LEU A 143 1.67 -4.11 -16.96
N LYS A 144 0.34 -4.31 -16.84
CA LYS A 144 -0.38 -4.18 -15.56
C LYS A 144 0.06 -5.17 -14.49
N CYS A 145 0.62 -6.31 -14.89
CA CYS A 145 1.14 -7.33 -13.99
C CYS A 145 2.63 -7.17 -13.69
N VAL A 146 3.32 -6.22 -14.34
CA VAL A 146 4.75 -5.95 -14.08
C VAL A 146 4.90 -5.39 -12.67
N PRO A 147 5.80 -5.96 -11.84
CA PRO A 147 6.07 -5.45 -10.51
C PRO A 147 6.50 -3.97 -10.55
N PRO A 148 6.11 -3.17 -9.55
CA PRO A 148 6.55 -1.79 -9.40
C PRO A 148 8.08 -1.57 -9.54
N GLU A 149 8.89 -2.46 -8.97
CA GLU A 149 10.35 -2.43 -9.05
C GLU A 149 10.83 -2.51 -10.51
N ASP A 150 10.26 -3.45 -11.27
CA ASP A 150 10.58 -3.66 -12.68
C ASP A 150 10.10 -2.49 -13.55
N LEU A 151 8.93 -1.91 -13.24
CA LEU A 151 8.45 -0.70 -13.89
C LEU A 151 9.42 0.48 -13.68
N LEU A 152 9.97 0.63 -12.47
CA LEU A 152 10.97 1.66 -12.18
C LEU A 152 12.29 1.41 -12.94
N MET A 153 12.73 0.15 -13.08
CA MET A 153 13.89 -0.17 -13.92
C MET A 153 13.63 0.14 -15.39
N ARG A 154 12.42 -0.17 -15.91
CA ARG A 154 12.01 0.20 -17.27
C ARG A 154 11.97 1.70 -17.46
N TYR A 155 11.47 2.45 -16.48
CA TYR A 155 11.49 3.92 -16.48
C TYR A 155 12.91 4.46 -16.63
N VAL A 156 13.87 3.99 -15.82
CA VAL A 156 15.27 4.41 -15.93
C VAL A 156 15.83 4.06 -17.31
N ASN A 157 15.66 2.81 -17.75
CA ASN A 157 16.17 2.33 -19.04
C ASN A 157 15.57 3.08 -20.24
N TYR A 158 14.30 3.46 -20.17
CA TYR A 158 13.64 4.27 -21.19
C TYR A 158 14.35 5.61 -21.37
N HIS A 159 14.65 6.31 -20.27
CA HIS A 159 15.34 7.59 -20.33
C HIS A 159 16.81 7.47 -20.73
N LEU A 160 17.53 6.44 -20.25
CA LEU A 160 18.91 6.17 -20.68
C LEU A 160 18.98 5.93 -22.20
N LYS A 161 18.06 5.14 -22.74
CA LYS A 161 17.97 4.90 -24.19
C LYS A 161 17.65 6.19 -24.95
N HIS A 162 16.76 7.03 -24.43
CA HIS A 162 16.41 8.31 -25.05
C HIS A 162 17.60 9.27 -25.18
N VAL A 163 18.53 9.26 -24.21
CA VAL A 163 19.77 10.05 -24.26
C VAL A 163 20.94 9.33 -24.93
N GLY A 164 20.71 8.16 -25.54
CA GLY A 164 21.73 7.43 -26.30
C GLY A 164 22.76 6.68 -25.44
N VAL A 165 22.42 6.33 -24.20
CA VAL A 165 23.31 5.55 -23.30
C VAL A 165 22.99 4.06 -23.43
N ASP A 166 24.02 3.24 -23.66
CA ASP A 166 23.89 1.79 -23.82
C ASP A 166 23.79 1.04 -22.48
N LYS A 167 24.33 1.60 -21.39
CA LYS A 167 24.21 1.02 -20.05
C LYS A 167 22.73 0.81 -19.70
N ARG A 168 22.43 -0.33 -19.07
CA ARG A 168 21.09 -0.70 -18.61
C ARG A 168 21.09 -0.95 -17.11
N LEU A 169 19.92 -0.74 -16.52
CA LEU A 169 19.56 -1.09 -15.16
C LEU A 169 18.78 -2.41 -15.18
N ASN A 170 19.41 -3.48 -14.72
CA ASN A 170 18.90 -4.82 -14.46
C ASN A 170 18.83 -5.09 -12.94
N ASP A 171 19.67 -4.44 -12.14
CA ASP A 171 19.69 -4.58 -10.67
C ASP A 171 19.91 -3.23 -9.97
N ILE A 172 18.89 -2.79 -9.23
CA ILE A 172 18.86 -1.52 -8.48
C ILE A 172 19.96 -1.45 -7.40
N GLY A 173 20.28 -2.56 -6.76
CA GLY A 173 21.25 -2.61 -5.66
C GLY A 173 22.71 -2.53 -6.11
N ILE A 174 22.99 -2.89 -7.36
CA ILE A 174 24.35 -3.02 -7.90
C ILE A 174 24.68 -1.89 -8.90
N GLU A 175 23.88 -1.70 -9.94
CA GLU A 175 24.30 -0.88 -11.09
C GLU A 175 24.13 0.63 -10.87
N LEU A 176 23.41 1.04 -9.81
CA LEU A 176 23.27 2.44 -9.39
C LEU A 176 24.43 2.92 -8.51
N ALA A 177 25.18 2.00 -7.89
CA ALA A 177 26.22 2.32 -6.92
C ALA A 177 27.43 3.04 -7.54
N ASP A 178 27.70 2.83 -8.83
CA ASP A 178 28.84 3.46 -9.52
C ASP A 178 28.58 4.88 -10.02
N CYS A 179 27.42 5.45 -9.68
CA CYS A 179 26.97 6.80 -10.06
C CYS A 179 26.72 7.02 -11.56
N VAL A 180 27.06 6.08 -12.46
CA VAL A 180 27.00 6.30 -13.91
C VAL A 180 25.57 6.47 -14.40
N ILE A 181 24.66 5.63 -13.92
CA ILE A 181 23.24 5.70 -14.31
C ILE A 181 22.63 7.02 -13.82
N TYR A 182 22.90 7.44 -12.57
CA TYR A 182 22.41 8.71 -12.05
C TYR A 182 22.95 9.91 -12.82
N ALA A 183 24.24 9.89 -13.19
CA ALA A 183 24.88 10.97 -13.95
C ALA A 183 24.14 11.27 -15.26
N HIS A 184 23.62 10.23 -15.93
CA HIS A 184 22.84 10.38 -17.17
C HIS A 184 21.34 10.59 -16.92
N LEU A 185 20.76 9.88 -15.94
CA LEU A 185 19.34 9.91 -15.66
C LEU A 185 18.88 11.29 -15.17
N LEU A 186 19.57 11.87 -14.18
CA LEU A 186 19.09 13.10 -13.52
C LEU A 186 18.96 14.28 -14.51
N PRO A 187 19.94 14.59 -15.37
CA PRO A 187 19.76 15.61 -16.39
C PRO A 187 18.67 15.29 -17.42
N ALA A 188 18.46 14.00 -17.73
CA ALA A 188 17.47 13.56 -18.71
C ALA A 188 16.03 13.81 -18.24
N ILE A 189 15.74 13.52 -16.97
CA ILE A 189 14.38 13.66 -16.41
C ILE A 189 14.13 15.04 -15.80
N ALA A 190 15.18 15.82 -15.51
CA ALA A 190 15.05 17.14 -14.93
C ALA A 190 14.26 18.10 -15.84
N PRO A 191 13.33 18.89 -15.27
CA PRO A 191 12.67 19.97 -15.97
C PRO A 191 13.67 20.99 -16.49
N VAL A 192 13.34 21.66 -17.60
CA VAL A 192 14.21 22.68 -18.23
C VAL A 192 14.63 23.78 -17.25
N THR A 193 13.75 24.14 -16.31
CA THR A 193 14.00 25.15 -15.26
C THR A 193 15.05 24.75 -14.22
N ILE A 194 15.31 23.45 -14.05
CA ILE A 194 16.29 22.91 -13.10
C ILE A 194 17.54 22.41 -13.83
N ARG A 195 17.39 21.90 -15.06
CA ARG A 195 18.44 21.24 -15.84
C ARG A 195 19.74 22.05 -15.95
N GLY A 196 19.65 23.38 -16.08
CA GLY A 196 20.83 24.26 -16.16
C GLY A 196 21.63 24.41 -14.85
N ARG A 197 21.07 24.02 -13.70
CA ARG A 197 21.75 24.01 -12.40
C ARG A 197 22.43 22.68 -12.08
N LEU A 198 22.14 21.63 -12.85
CA LEU A 198 22.71 20.31 -12.64
C LEU A 198 24.13 20.22 -13.21
N ILE A 199 24.99 19.50 -12.49
CA ILE A 199 26.29 19.08 -12.99
C ILE A 199 26.05 18.09 -14.14
N SER A 200 26.64 18.39 -15.29
CA SER A 200 26.45 17.58 -16.50
C SER A 200 27.04 16.16 -16.35
N SER A 201 26.48 15.19 -17.08
CA SER A 201 26.99 13.81 -17.06
C SER A 201 28.47 13.73 -17.41
N ALA A 202 28.95 14.54 -18.37
CA ALA A 202 30.36 14.59 -18.76
C ALA A 202 31.27 15.06 -17.61
N GLN A 203 30.84 16.05 -16.83
CA GLN A 203 31.60 16.52 -15.67
C GLN A 203 31.59 15.51 -14.53
N VAL A 204 30.45 14.87 -14.26
CA VAL A 204 30.38 13.81 -13.23
C VAL A 204 31.28 12.65 -13.59
N LEU A 205 31.30 12.23 -14.85
CA LEU A 205 32.04 11.03 -15.30
C LEU A 205 33.53 11.29 -15.60
N LEU A 206 33.97 12.55 -15.62
CA LEU A 206 35.37 12.91 -15.76
C LEU A 206 36.20 12.51 -14.53
N ASP A 207 35.57 12.42 -13.36
CA ASP A 207 36.26 12.10 -12.11
C ASP A 207 36.31 10.59 -11.90
N ASP A 208 37.51 10.01 -11.88
CA ASP A 208 37.73 8.58 -11.62
C ASP A 208 37.42 8.19 -10.16
N ASN A 209 37.40 9.16 -9.23
CA ASN A 209 37.11 8.91 -7.83
C ASN A 209 35.60 8.81 -7.59
N ILE A 210 35.15 7.62 -7.19
CA ILE A 210 33.74 7.33 -6.87
C ILE A 210 33.15 8.29 -5.82
N GLU A 211 33.93 8.72 -4.84
CA GLU A 211 33.44 9.64 -3.80
C GLU A 211 33.10 11.01 -4.38
N ASN A 212 33.92 11.53 -5.30
CA ASN A 212 33.65 12.80 -5.97
C ASN A 212 32.45 12.68 -6.92
N ARG A 213 32.34 11.56 -7.65
CA ARG A 213 31.14 11.27 -8.46
C ARG A 213 29.88 11.22 -7.61
N ALA A 214 29.93 10.54 -6.47
CA ALA A 214 28.82 10.45 -5.53
C ALA A 214 28.44 11.83 -4.96
N LYS A 215 29.42 12.68 -4.62
CA LYS A 215 29.16 14.08 -4.20
C LYS A 215 28.41 14.85 -5.29
N ALA A 216 28.83 14.73 -6.54
CA ALA A 216 28.18 15.41 -7.66
C ALA A 216 26.75 14.88 -7.92
N VAL A 217 26.54 13.57 -7.85
CA VAL A 217 25.19 12.96 -7.95
C VAL A 217 24.30 13.42 -6.81
N LEU A 218 24.77 13.43 -5.56
CA LEU A 218 24.02 13.90 -4.41
C LEU A 218 23.68 15.39 -4.51
N GLN A 219 24.56 16.21 -5.08
CA GLN A 219 24.29 17.62 -5.37
C GLN A 219 23.17 17.76 -6.41
N ASN A 220 23.22 16.99 -7.50
CA ASN A 220 22.14 16.97 -8.49
C ASN A 220 20.81 16.52 -7.88
N LEU A 221 20.82 15.49 -7.03
CA LEU A 221 19.63 15.05 -6.30
C LEU A 221 19.07 16.17 -5.41
N ARG A 222 19.92 16.95 -4.75
CA ARG A 222 19.50 18.09 -3.92
C ARG A 222 18.83 19.19 -4.74
N GLU A 223 19.39 19.54 -5.89
CA GLU A 223 18.77 20.50 -6.84
C GLU A 223 17.40 20.02 -7.33
N MET A 224 17.21 18.71 -7.41
CA MET A 224 15.94 18.06 -7.75
C MET A 224 15.07 17.73 -6.53
N GLU A 225 15.46 18.19 -5.34
CA GLU A 225 14.75 17.95 -4.09
C GLU A 225 14.58 16.47 -3.71
N ALA A 226 15.48 15.60 -4.17
CA ALA A 226 15.47 14.14 -4.03
C ALA A 226 16.61 13.60 -3.13
N ASP A 227 17.24 14.42 -2.30
CA ASP A 227 18.41 14.07 -1.46
C ASP A 227 18.06 13.47 -0.08
N MET A 228 16.84 12.95 0.09
CA MET A 228 16.39 12.43 1.38
C MET A 228 16.89 11.01 1.69
N PHE A 229 17.04 10.15 0.69
CA PHE A 229 17.37 8.74 0.94
C PHE A 229 18.87 8.45 0.94
N LEU A 230 19.58 8.88 -0.11
CA LEU A 230 20.98 8.51 -0.33
C LEU A 230 21.98 9.42 0.40
N CYS A 231 23.14 8.87 0.71
CA CYS A 231 24.34 9.54 1.20
C CYS A 231 25.60 8.93 0.55
N LEU A 232 26.79 9.43 0.87
CA LEU A 232 28.04 8.99 0.23
C LEU A 232 28.30 7.48 0.43
N ASN A 233 28.02 6.95 1.61
CA ASN A 233 28.27 5.54 1.92
C ASN A 233 27.41 4.58 1.08
N ASP A 234 26.28 5.06 0.55
CA ASP A 234 25.42 4.26 -0.31
C ASP A 234 26.04 4.03 -1.71
N PHE A 235 27.15 4.69 -2.05
CA PHE A 235 27.87 4.50 -3.32
C PHE A 235 29.25 3.85 -3.14
N VAL A 236 29.97 4.23 -2.07
CA VAL A 236 31.40 3.90 -1.90
C VAL A 236 31.62 2.48 -1.39
N ASP A 237 30.76 1.96 -0.50
CA ASP A 237 30.91 0.60 0.05
C ASP A 237 29.99 -0.39 -0.67
N SER A 238 30.49 -1.02 -1.74
CA SER A 238 29.68 -1.88 -2.59
C SER A 238 29.32 -3.23 -1.97
N LYS A 239 29.98 -3.65 -0.87
CA LYS A 239 29.95 -5.03 -0.36
C LYS A 239 29.17 -5.22 0.95
N VAL A 240 28.88 -4.16 1.70
CA VAL A 240 28.18 -4.23 2.99
C VAL A 240 26.75 -3.68 2.85
N HIS A 241 25.77 -4.32 3.49
CA HIS A 241 24.35 -3.89 3.53
C HIS A 241 23.65 -3.73 2.17
N LEU A 242 23.93 -4.60 1.20
CA LEU A 242 23.38 -4.57 -0.17
C LEU A 242 21.85 -4.37 -0.21
N GLU A 243 21.11 -5.11 0.61
CA GLU A 243 19.64 -5.01 0.65
C GLU A 243 19.15 -3.65 1.14
N SER A 244 19.78 -3.10 2.18
CA SER A 244 19.42 -1.78 2.71
C SER A 244 19.69 -0.69 1.67
N ARG A 245 20.85 -0.75 0.99
CA ARG A 245 21.17 0.15 -0.10
C ARG A 245 20.15 0.05 -1.24
N ALA A 246 19.81 -1.18 -1.66
CA ALA A 246 18.84 -1.40 -2.74
C ALA A 246 17.49 -0.74 -2.41
N ARG A 247 17.02 -0.82 -1.16
CA ARG A 247 15.81 -0.12 -0.69
C ARG A 247 15.92 1.41 -0.83
N LEU A 248 17.07 2.00 -0.49
CA LEU A 248 17.28 3.45 -0.57
C LEU A 248 17.36 3.94 -2.02
N HIS A 249 18.04 3.20 -2.91
CA HIS A 249 18.05 3.50 -4.33
C HIS A 249 16.65 3.36 -4.94
N LEU A 250 15.95 2.27 -4.63
CA LEU A 250 14.57 2.04 -5.08
C LEU A 250 13.66 3.20 -4.65
N ALA A 251 13.71 3.63 -3.39
CA ALA A 251 12.94 4.77 -2.90
C ALA A 251 13.28 6.07 -3.63
N THR A 252 14.56 6.28 -3.96
CA THR A 252 15.02 7.45 -4.73
C THR A 252 14.47 7.43 -6.14
N ILE A 253 14.55 6.30 -6.85
CA ILE A 253 14.01 6.16 -8.21
C ILE A 253 12.47 6.28 -8.21
N ALA A 254 11.78 5.71 -7.21
CA ALA A 254 10.35 5.84 -7.04
C ALA A 254 9.91 7.30 -6.82
N TYR A 255 10.64 8.04 -5.97
CA TYR A 255 10.40 9.46 -5.77
C TYR A 255 10.65 10.28 -7.04
N LEU A 256 11.75 9.99 -7.76
CA LEU A 256 12.07 10.64 -9.03
C LEU A 256 10.99 10.37 -10.09
N PHE A 257 10.50 9.14 -10.21
CA PHE A 257 9.39 8.80 -11.10
C PHE A 257 8.15 9.64 -10.78
N SER A 258 7.74 9.68 -9.51
CA SER A 258 6.55 10.41 -9.05
C SER A 258 6.63 11.92 -9.32
N LYS A 259 7.83 12.53 -9.24
CA LYS A 259 8.02 13.97 -9.44
C LYS A 259 8.41 14.35 -10.86
N PHE A 260 9.12 13.47 -11.56
CA PHE A 260 9.80 13.76 -12.82
C PHE A 260 9.60 12.60 -13.82
N PRO A 261 8.39 12.39 -14.35
CA PRO A 261 8.14 11.36 -15.34
C PRO A 261 8.86 11.62 -16.68
N GLY A 262 9.42 12.82 -16.88
CA GLY A 262 10.25 13.18 -18.03
C GLY A 262 9.53 12.98 -19.37
N GLU A 263 10.25 12.40 -20.34
CA GLU A 263 9.77 12.07 -21.70
C GLU A 263 8.60 11.07 -21.76
N LEU A 264 8.20 10.46 -20.63
CA LEU A 264 6.98 9.66 -20.60
C LEU A 264 5.73 10.51 -20.82
N VAL A 265 5.69 11.72 -20.27
CA VAL A 265 4.53 12.60 -20.43
C VAL A 265 4.65 13.38 -21.73
N ASN A 266 3.62 13.34 -22.57
CA ASN A 266 3.54 14.21 -23.74
C ASN A 266 2.97 15.58 -23.28
N PRO A 267 3.72 16.69 -23.42
CA PRO A 267 3.25 18.02 -22.99
C PRO A 267 1.95 18.46 -23.66
N ARG A 268 1.58 17.87 -24.81
CA ARG A 268 0.36 18.19 -25.56
C ARG A 268 -0.88 17.39 -25.12
N ARG A 269 -0.72 16.34 -24.31
CA ARG A 269 -1.83 15.48 -23.83
C ARG A 269 -1.99 15.50 -22.30
N SER A 270 -1.30 16.39 -21.60
CA SER A 270 -1.24 16.46 -20.13
C SER A 270 -2.54 16.89 -19.43
N ASN A 271 -3.65 17.04 -20.16
CA ASN A 271 -4.92 17.54 -19.61
C ASN A 271 -5.97 16.43 -19.37
N GLU A 272 -5.65 15.17 -19.66
CA GLU A 272 -6.53 14.06 -19.29
C GLU A 272 -6.42 13.82 -17.78
N SER A 273 -7.53 14.02 -17.06
CA SER A 273 -7.58 13.72 -15.63
C SER A 273 -7.38 12.23 -15.39
N PRO A 274 -6.65 11.83 -14.32
CA PRO A 274 -6.56 10.45 -13.89
C PRO A 274 -7.93 9.78 -13.86
N LYS A 275 -8.03 8.56 -14.39
CA LYS A 275 -9.26 7.77 -14.22
C LYS A 275 -9.30 7.27 -12.78
N ALA A 276 -10.46 7.30 -12.15
CA ALA A 276 -10.59 6.69 -10.82
C ALA A 276 -10.54 5.16 -10.95
N GLU A 277 -9.74 4.51 -10.09
CA GLU A 277 -9.77 3.05 -9.91
C GLU A 277 -11.16 2.64 -9.38
N PRO A 278 -11.77 1.55 -9.88
CA PRO A 278 -13.00 1.02 -9.31
C PRO A 278 -12.87 0.71 -7.82
N MET A 279 -13.83 1.17 -7.02
CA MET A 279 -13.76 1.09 -5.56
C MET A 279 -13.62 -0.34 -5.02
N SER A 280 -14.36 -1.30 -5.60
CA SER A 280 -14.29 -2.72 -5.23
C SER A 280 -12.91 -3.31 -5.54
N GLU A 281 -12.34 -2.98 -6.70
CA GLU A 281 -10.99 -3.43 -7.08
C GLU A 281 -9.94 -2.85 -6.13
N SER A 282 -10.02 -1.55 -5.84
CA SER A 282 -9.10 -0.88 -4.91
C SER A 282 -9.14 -1.48 -3.51
N SER A 283 -10.33 -1.85 -3.01
CA SER A 283 -10.48 -2.45 -1.68
C SER A 283 -9.96 -3.89 -1.65
N SER A 284 -10.23 -4.66 -2.71
CA SER A 284 -9.67 -6.00 -2.88
C SER A 284 -8.15 -5.98 -3.04
N ARG A 285 -7.59 -5.03 -3.78
CA ARG A 285 -6.14 -4.83 -3.96
C ARG A 285 -5.46 -4.54 -2.63
N ASN A 286 -6.04 -3.64 -1.82
CA ASN A 286 -5.53 -3.35 -0.48
C ASN A 286 -5.49 -4.61 0.39
N PHE A 287 -6.55 -5.41 0.39
CA PHE A 287 -6.54 -6.69 1.10
C PHE A 287 -5.45 -7.61 0.58
N VAL A 288 -5.37 -7.85 -0.74
CA VAL A 288 -4.38 -8.74 -1.35
C VAL A 288 -2.95 -8.34 -1.00
N ASN A 289 -2.59 -7.06 -1.14
CA ASN A 289 -1.25 -6.58 -0.82
C ASN A 289 -0.93 -6.65 0.69
N SER A 290 -1.93 -6.48 1.55
CA SER A 290 -1.74 -6.63 3.00
C SER A 290 -1.38 -8.05 3.44
N MET A 291 -1.69 -9.06 2.61
CA MET A 291 -1.33 -10.47 2.82
C MET A 291 0.10 -10.81 2.35
N ALA A 292 0.93 -9.80 2.06
CA ALA A 292 2.33 -9.96 1.65
C ALA A 292 2.53 -10.81 0.37
N VAL A 293 1.60 -10.73 -0.58
CA VAL A 293 1.73 -11.44 -1.86
C VAL A 293 2.90 -10.91 -2.69
N THR A 294 3.48 -11.80 -3.50
CA THR A 294 4.52 -11.47 -4.47
C THR A 294 4.05 -11.85 -5.89
N PRO A 295 4.12 -10.93 -6.87
CA PRO A 295 4.55 -9.54 -6.75
C PRO A 295 3.51 -8.62 -6.08
N PHE A 296 3.93 -7.39 -5.73
CA PHE A 296 2.99 -6.35 -5.29
C PHE A 296 2.02 -6.00 -6.40
N SER A 297 0.72 -5.99 -6.09
CA SER A 297 -0.34 -5.79 -7.07
C SER A 297 -0.72 -4.32 -7.24
N THR A 298 -0.69 -3.84 -8.48
CA THR A 298 -1.23 -2.52 -8.87
C THR A 298 -2.58 -2.61 -9.57
N HIS A 299 -2.86 -3.74 -10.23
CA HIS A 299 -4.14 -4.06 -10.89
C HIS A 299 -4.53 -5.49 -10.51
N VAL A 300 -5.29 -5.65 -9.42
CA VAL A 300 -5.44 -6.96 -8.77
C VAL A 300 -6.17 -7.97 -9.63
N CYS A 301 -7.16 -7.56 -10.43
CA CYS A 301 -7.85 -8.46 -11.34
C CYS A 301 -6.90 -9.03 -12.41
N ASP A 302 -6.03 -8.19 -12.98
CA ASP A 302 -5.02 -8.61 -13.94
C ASP A 302 -3.98 -9.55 -13.30
N ASN A 303 -3.58 -9.30 -12.04
CA ASN A 303 -2.65 -10.16 -11.32
C ASN A 303 -3.19 -11.57 -10.99
N LEU A 304 -4.50 -11.81 -11.07
CA LEU A 304 -5.08 -13.15 -10.86
C LEU A 304 -5.02 -14.05 -12.10
N ARG A 305 -4.72 -13.48 -13.28
CA ARG A 305 -4.85 -14.18 -14.57
C ARG A 305 -3.99 -15.43 -14.70
N ASP A 306 -2.87 -15.52 -13.98
CA ASP A 306 -1.96 -16.67 -14.03
C ASP A 306 -2.18 -17.67 -12.88
N GLY A 307 -3.10 -17.36 -11.95
CA GLY A 307 -3.44 -18.17 -10.78
C GLY A 307 -2.41 -18.17 -9.65
N LEU A 308 -1.27 -17.48 -9.78
CA LEU A 308 -0.19 -17.52 -8.77
C LEU A 308 -0.48 -16.65 -7.55
N VAL A 309 -1.08 -15.47 -7.74
CA VAL A 309 -1.55 -14.64 -6.62
C VAL A 309 -2.71 -15.34 -5.90
N SER A 310 -3.66 -15.91 -6.64
CA SER A 310 -4.76 -16.71 -6.07
C SER A 310 -4.22 -17.83 -5.19
N ARG A 311 -3.21 -18.57 -5.66
CA ARG A 311 -2.55 -19.64 -4.90
C ARG A 311 -2.01 -19.14 -3.56
N GLN A 312 -1.34 -17.98 -3.54
CA GLN A 312 -0.81 -17.40 -2.31
C GLN A 312 -1.91 -17.02 -1.33
N LEU A 313 -3.01 -16.42 -1.82
CA LEU A 313 -4.15 -16.08 -0.98
C LEU A 313 -4.81 -17.32 -0.34
N PHE A 314 -4.90 -18.43 -1.07
CA PHE A 314 -5.40 -19.69 -0.51
C PHE A 314 -4.47 -20.25 0.58
N GLU A 315 -3.15 -20.16 0.41
CA GLU A 315 -2.19 -20.53 1.45
C GLU A 315 -2.30 -19.65 2.70
N VAL A 316 -2.65 -18.38 2.55
CA VAL A 316 -2.94 -17.46 3.66
C VAL A 316 -4.22 -17.85 4.40
N LEU A 317 -5.28 -18.20 3.67
CA LEU A 317 -6.52 -18.70 4.28
C LEU A 317 -6.30 -20.00 5.05
N ARG A 318 -5.59 -20.95 4.44
CA ARG A 318 -5.32 -22.26 5.02
C ARG A 318 -3.99 -22.81 4.54
N SER A 319 -2.97 -22.71 5.39
CA SER A 319 -1.64 -23.22 5.07
C SER A 319 -1.67 -24.70 4.65
N GLY A 320 -1.05 -24.99 3.52
CA GLY A 320 -0.93 -26.30 2.93
C GLY A 320 -2.12 -26.75 2.08
N CYS A 321 -3.14 -25.93 1.86
CA CYS A 321 -4.29 -26.32 1.04
C CYS A 321 -3.93 -26.50 -0.44
N THR A 322 -2.80 -25.94 -0.92
CA THR A 322 -2.35 -26.12 -2.31
C THR A 322 -1.45 -27.34 -2.50
N LYS A 323 -1.16 -28.09 -1.42
CA LYS A 323 -0.37 -29.33 -1.48
C LYS A 323 -1.04 -30.35 -2.40
N GLY A 324 -0.25 -30.90 -3.34
CA GLY A 324 -0.73 -31.87 -4.32
C GLY A 324 -1.23 -31.26 -5.63
N LEU A 325 -1.39 -29.93 -5.70
CA LEU A 325 -1.66 -29.23 -6.96
C LEU A 325 -0.36 -28.71 -7.56
N LYS A 326 -0.23 -28.81 -8.88
CA LYS A 326 0.94 -28.31 -9.62
C LYS A 326 0.61 -26.95 -10.24
N PHE A 327 1.46 -25.96 -10.02
CA PHE A 327 1.34 -24.64 -10.64
C PHE A 327 2.54 -24.38 -11.53
N ILE A 328 2.26 -23.85 -12.71
CA ILE A 328 3.26 -23.39 -13.67
C ILE A 328 3.69 -21.99 -13.24
N VAL A 329 4.99 -21.78 -13.07
CA VAL A 329 5.57 -20.48 -12.68
C VAL A 329 6.36 -19.84 -13.82
N GLU A 330 6.83 -20.64 -14.77
CA GLU A 330 7.51 -20.19 -15.98
C GLU A 330 6.61 -20.46 -17.20
N PHE A 331 6.19 -19.38 -17.85
CA PHE A 331 5.23 -19.43 -18.94
C PHE A 331 5.92 -19.37 -20.30
N GLN A 332 5.52 -20.26 -21.20
CA GLN A 332 5.99 -20.28 -22.59
C GLN A 332 5.10 -19.37 -23.42
N SER A 333 5.66 -18.38 -24.12
CA SER A 333 4.89 -17.35 -24.84
C SER A 333 3.76 -17.91 -25.71
N ILE A 334 4.03 -18.99 -26.47
CA ILE A 334 3.04 -19.63 -27.36
C ILE A 334 1.91 -20.33 -26.59
N ARG A 335 2.19 -20.89 -25.41
CA ARG A 335 1.24 -21.67 -24.60
C ARG A 335 0.71 -20.90 -23.39
N ARG A 336 1.08 -19.62 -23.25
CA ARG A 336 0.87 -18.80 -22.05
C ARG A 336 -0.57 -18.82 -21.58
N LEU A 337 -1.52 -18.57 -22.47
CA LEU A 337 -2.95 -18.57 -22.11
C LEU A 337 -3.43 -19.96 -21.65
N ALA A 338 -3.01 -21.04 -22.32
CA ALA A 338 -3.36 -22.39 -21.90
C ALA A 338 -2.76 -22.75 -20.53
N GLN A 339 -1.55 -22.26 -20.23
CA GLN A 339 -0.90 -22.44 -18.93
C GLN A 339 -1.58 -21.63 -17.83
N PHE A 340 -2.05 -20.42 -18.13
CA PHE A 340 -2.89 -19.62 -17.22
C PHE A 340 -4.19 -20.35 -16.89
N ILE A 341 -4.89 -20.86 -17.91
CA ILE A 341 -6.12 -21.65 -17.73
C ILE A 341 -5.84 -22.90 -16.90
N TYR A 342 -4.71 -23.57 -17.13
CA TYR A 342 -4.31 -24.73 -16.32
C TYR A 342 -4.15 -24.38 -14.83
N ASN A 343 -3.43 -23.30 -14.52
CA ASN A 343 -3.27 -22.84 -13.14
C ASN A 343 -4.61 -22.45 -12.51
N ASN A 344 -5.44 -21.68 -13.23
CA ASN A 344 -6.75 -21.27 -12.74
C ASN A 344 -7.74 -22.45 -12.63
N THR A 345 -7.56 -23.52 -13.39
CA THR A 345 -8.31 -24.77 -13.19
C THR A 345 -7.96 -25.39 -11.83
N ASN A 346 -6.70 -25.31 -11.40
CA ASN A 346 -6.33 -25.74 -10.06
C ASN A 346 -6.89 -24.81 -8.96
N ILE A 347 -7.02 -23.50 -9.23
CA ILE A 347 -7.74 -22.58 -8.32
C ILE A 347 -9.21 -22.97 -8.19
N VAL A 348 -9.91 -23.25 -9.29
CA VAL A 348 -11.30 -23.72 -9.25
C VAL A 348 -11.43 -25.02 -8.45
N ARG A 349 -10.48 -25.96 -8.59
CA ARG A 349 -10.45 -27.19 -7.77
C ARG A 349 -10.26 -26.90 -6.28
N LEU A 350 -9.43 -25.92 -5.91
CA LEU A 350 -9.29 -25.50 -4.51
C LEU A 350 -10.60 -24.99 -3.95
N VAL A 351 -11.29 -24.13 -4.72
CA VAL A 351 -12.60 -23.60 -4.32
C VAL A 351 -13.64 -24.70 -4.15
N GLN A 352 -13.67 -25.70 -5.03
CA GLN A 352 -14.59 -26.85 -4.88
C GLN A 352 -14.33 -27.66 -3.60
N GLY A 353 -13.09 -27.68 -3.11
CA GLY A 353 -12.71 -28.29 -1.84
C GLY A 353 -12.87 -27.38 -0.62
N TYR A 354 -13.37 -26.15 -0.81
CA TYR A 354 -13.50 -25.14 0.23
C TYR A 354 -14.97 -24.69 0.35
N PRO A 355 -15.49 -24.40 1.55
CA PRO A 355 -16.87 -23.92 1.72
C PRO A 355 -17.05 -22.45 1.28
N LEU A 356 -16.44 -22.00 0.17
CA LEU A 356 -16.71 -20.67 -0.40
C LEU A 356 -17.95 -20.75 -1.30
N PRO A 357 -18.95 -19.86 -1.16
CA PRO A 357 -20.12 -19.82 -2.02
C PRO A 357 -19.79 -19.19 -3.39
N LEU A 358 -19.02 -19.91 -4.21
CA LEU A 358 -18.55 -19.48 -5.53
C LEU A 358 -19.05 -20.42 -6.65
N PRO A 359 -20.38 -20.57 -6.87
CA PRO A 359 -20.93 -21.55 -7.82
C PRO A 359 -20.61 -21.24 -9.30
N HIS A 360 -20.13 -20.04 -9.62
CA HIS A 360 -19.88 -19.56 -10.98
C HIS A 360 -18.42 -19.21 -11.28
N LEU A 361 -17.48 -19.67 -10.44
CA LEU A 361 -16.06 -19.45 -10.68
C LEU A 361 -15.61 -20.25 -11.91
N ASP A 362 -15.00 -19.56 -12.88
CA ASP A 362 -14.59 -20.15 -14.15
C ASP A 362 -13.12 -19.84 -14.43
N ALA A 363 -12.35 -20.88 -14.77
CA ALA A 363 -10.92 -20.78 -14.96
C ALA A 363 -10.56 -19.95 -16.21
N GLU A 364 -11.37 -20.01 -17.26
CA GLU A 364 -11.14 -19.23 -18.47
C GLU A 364 -11.44 -17.75 -18.23
N LYS A 365 -12.53 -17.43 -17.53
CA LYS A 365 -12.87 -16.06 -17.12
C LYS A 365 -11.77 -15.42 -16.27
N LEU A 366 -11.27 -16.13 -15.27
CA LEU A 366 -10.12 -15.67 -14.46
C LEU A 366 -8.89 -15.39 -15.35
N SER A 367 -8.58 -16.32 -16.27
CA SER A 367 -7.42 -16.20 -17.16
C SER A 367 -7.54 -15.05 -18.17
N ARG A 368 -8.77 -14.61 -18.45
CA ARG A 368 -9.10 -13.47 -19.32
C ARG A 368 -9.44 -12.21 -18.54
N THR A 369 -9.15 -12.18 -17.24
CA THR A 369 -9.34 -11.01 -16.35
C THR A 369 -10.77 -10.47 -16.33
N ASP A 370 -11.76 -11.36 -16.37
CA ASP A 370 -13.18 -10.99 -16.20
C ASP A 370 -13.40 -10.39 -14.79
N GLU A 371 -13.53 -9.06 -14.73
CA GLU A 371 -13.59 -8.31 -13.46
C GLU A 371 -14.67 -8.84 -12.50
N PRO A 372 -15.92 -9.13 -12.92
CA PRO A 372 -16.92 -9.68 -12.00
C PRO A 372 -16.50 -11.01 -11.38
N CYS A 373 -15.92 -11.92 -12.18
CA CYS A 373 -15.41 -13.20 -11.70
C CYS A 373 -14.25 -13.03 -10.72
N CYS A 374 -13.28 -12.18 -11.05
CA CYS A 374 -12.14 -11.85 -10.19
C CYS A 374 -12.58 -11.25 -8.84
N LEU A 375 -13.42 -10.21 -8.89
CA LEU A 375 -13.88 -9.49 -7.69
C LEU A 375 -14.78 -10.37 -6.81
N SER A 376 -15.62 -11.22 -7.40
CA SER A 376 -16.41 -12.19 -6.63
C SER A 376 -15.51 -13.15 -5.86
N MET A 377 -14.46 -13.70 -6.49
CA MET A 377 -13.52 -14.58 -5.80
C MET A 377 -12.78 -13.86 -4.66
N LEU A 378 -12.25 -12.65 -4.93
CA LEU A 378 -11.53 -11.87 -3.92
C LEU A 378 -12.41 -11.49 -2.73
N LEU A 379 -13.68 -11.16 -2.99
CA LEU A 379 -14.66 -10.85 -1.94
C LEU A 379 -14.90 -12.06 -1.02
N GLU A 380 -15.07 -13.27 -1.58
CA GLU A 380 -15.26 -14.48 -0.77
C GLU A 380 -13.99 -14.87 -0.01
N ILE A 381 -12.80 -14.68 -0.60
CA ILE A 381 -11.53 -14.89 0.10
C ILE A 381 -11.42 -13.91 1.29
N LEU A 382 -11.69 -12.62 1.08
CA LEU A 382 -11.67 -11.62 2.15
C LEU A 382 -12.69 -11.96 3.24
N ARG A 383 -13.89 -12.40 2.86
CA ARG A 383 -14.93 -12.83 3.79
C ARG A 383 -14.47 -14.01 4.63
N ALA A 384 -13.95 -15.06 4.01
CA ALA A 384 -13.42 -16.24 4.67
C ALA A 384 -12.26 -15.89 5.61
N TYR A 385 -11.38 -14.98 5.20
CA TYR A 385 -10.31 -14.45 6.05
C TYR A 385 -10.85 -13.76 7.31
N ILE A 386 -11.82 -12.85 7.14
CA ILE A 386 -12.40 -12.09 8.26
C ILE A 386 -13.18 -13.00 9.21
N THR A 387 -14.00 -13.91 8.69
CA THR A 387 -14.86 -14.77 9.51
C THR A 387 -14.24 -16.10 9.91
N ARG A 388 -13.01 -16.38 9.46
CA ARG A 388 -12.36 -17.68 9.62
C ARG A 388 -13.25 -18.82 9.14
N ASP A 389 -13.86 -18.66 7.95
CA ASP A 389 -14.82 -19.58 7.32
C ASP A 389 -16.23 -19.68 7.98
N HIS A 390 -16.57 -18.84 8.96
CA HIS A 390 -17.87 -18.90 9.68
C HIS A 390 -18.90 -17.88 9.19
N TYR A 391 -18.83 -17.42 7.94
CA TYR A 391 -19.75 -16.36 7.49
C TYR A 391 -21.17 -16.91 7.26
N ASP A 392 -22.12 -16.33 7.99
CA ASP A 392 -23.56 -16.45 7.74
C ASP A 392 -24.17 -15.03 7.81
N GLU A 393 -24.73 -14.57 6.69
CA GLU A 393 -25.28 -13.21 6.59
C GLU A 393 -26.56 -13.04 7.42
N VAL A 394 -27.38 -14.09 7.54
CA VAL A 394 -28.62 -14.07 8.33
C VAL A 394 -28.26 -13.97 9.81
N GLU A 395 -27.30 -14.80 10.26
CA GLU A 395 -26.77 -14.74 11.62
C GLU A 395 -26.15 -13.37 11.91
N LEU A 396 -25.39 -12.80 10.96
CA LEU A 396 -24.77 -11.48 11.10
C LEU A 396 -25.79 -10.36 11.22
N LEU A 397 -26.85 -10.39 10.39
CA LEU A 397 -27.91 -9.40 10.44
C LEU A 397 -28.67 -9.45 11.78
N GLN A 398 -29.00 -10.66 12.26
CA GLN A 398 -29.62 -10.85 13.58
C GLN A 398 -28.74 -10.30 14.71
N TRP A 399 -27.45 -10.65 14.71
CA TRP A 399 -26.50 -10.14 15.70
C TRP A 399 -26.38 -8.61 15.64
N THR A 400 -26.36 -8.03 14.44
CA THR A 400 -26.26 -6.58 14.25
C THR A 400 -27.49 -5.88 14.83
N ASN A 401 -28.69 -6.38 14.54
CA ASN A 401 -29.94 -5.85 15.11
C ASN A 401 -29.98 -5.97 16.64
N GLU A 402 -29.48 -7.08 17.19
CA GLU A 402 -29.34 -7.23 18.65
C GLU A 402 -28.39 -6.19 19.26
N GLN A 403 -27.24 -5.92 18.61
CA GLN A 403 -26.31 -4.87 19.07
C GLN A 403 -26.95 -3.48 19.02
N LEU A 404 -27.71 -3.17 17.96
CA LEU A 404 -28.42 -1.90 17.81
C LEU A 404 -29.51 -1.74 18.88
N TYR A 405 -30.31 -2.78 19.12
CA TYR A 405 -31.32 -2.78 20.18
C TYR A 405 -30.70 -2.55 21.56
N ARG A 406 -29.59 -3.25 21.86
CA ARG A 406 -28.83 -3.06 23.11
C ARG A 406 -28.21 -1.68 23.24
N ALA A 407 -27.89 -1.03 22.13
CA ALA A 407 -27.44 0.36 22.09
C ALA A 407 -28.60 1.38 22.18
N GLY A 408 -29.84 0.93 22.41
CA GLY A 408 -31.02 1.78 22.55
C GLY A 408 -31.55 2.32 21.23
N ARG A 409 -31.20 1.71 20.09
CA ARG A 409 -31.76 2.06 18.78
C ARG A 409 -32.95 1.16 18.46
N SER A 410 -34.07 1.77 18.08
CA SER A 410 -35.30 1.08 17.68
C SER A 410 -35.32 0.68 16.20
N VAL A 411 -34.19 0.78 15.49
CA VAL A 411 -34.07 0.43 14.07
C VAL A 411 -33.80 -1.06 13.95
N GLU A 412 -34.53 -1.73 13.06
CA GLU A 412 -34.30 -3.11 12.68
C GLU A 412 -33.92 -3.16 11.19
N LEU A 413 -32.69 -3.60 10.91
CA LEU A 413 -32.16 -3.74 9.57
C LEU A 413 -32.73 -5.00 8.90
N ARG A 414 -33.08 -4.87 7.62
CA ARG A 414 -33.52 -5.96 6.74
C ARG A 414 -32.39 -6.48 5.88
N SER A 415 -31.39 -5.64 5.59
CA SER A 415 -30.19 -6.02 4.85
C SER A 415 -29.05 -5.03 5.10
N PHE A 416 -27.82 -5.41 4.72
CA PHE A 416 -26.69 -4.49 4.73
C PHE A 416 -26.71 -3.43 3.61
N ASN A 417 -27.73 -3.44 2.74
CA ASN A 417 -27.98 -2.38 1.76
C ASN A 417 -28.86 -1.25 2.31
N ASP A 418 -29.35 -1.36 3.55
CA ASP A 418 -30.28 -0.37 4.11
C ASP A 418 -29.59 1.00 4.28
N ARG A 419 -30.18 2.03 3.66
CA ARG A 419 -29.64 3.42 3.66
C ARG A 419 -29.49 4.00 5.06
N VAL A 420 -30.32 3.55 5.99
CA VAL A 420 -30.30 3.98 7.40
C VAL A 420 -28.94 3.71 8.05
N ILE A 421 -28.19 2.70 7.59
CA ILE A 421 -26.83 2.41 8.09
C ILE A 421 -25.92 3.62 7.92
N ALA A 422 -25.96 4.26 6.76
CA ALA A 422 -25.14 5.44 6.46
C ALA A 422 -25.77 6.75 6.96
N GLU A 423 -27.11 6.83 7.01
CA GLU A 423 -27.83 8.02 7.50
C GLU A 423 -27.63 8.23 8.99
N ASP A 424 -27.77 7.17 9.78
CA ASP A 424 -27.68 7.23 11.24
C ASP A 424 -26.31 6.77 11.77
N ASN A 425 -25.35 6.53 10.87
CA ASN A 425 -24.01 6.01 11.18
C ASN A 425 -24.05 4.78 12.11
N LEU A 426 -24.92 3.81 11.78
CA LEU A 426 -25.21 2.66 12.64
C LEU A 426 -23.99 1.77 12.88
N PHE A 427 -23.02 1.79 11.96
CA PHE A 427 -21.73 1.13 12.18
C PHE A 427 -21.01 1.68 13.42
N ALA A 428 -20.96 3.00 13.61
CA ALA A 428 -20.39 3.63 14.80
C ALA A 428 -21.17 3.28 16.07
N VAL A 429 -22.49 3.12 15.98
CA VAL A 429 -23.33 2.75 17.12
C VAL A 429 -22.95 1.37 17.64
N VAL A 430 -22.84 0.39 16.74
CA VAL A 430 -22.39 -0.97 17.10
C VAL A 430 -20.96 -0.95 17.62
N LEU A 431 -20.05 -0.25 16.94
CA LEU A 431 -18.66 -0.11 17.36
C LEU A 431 -18.55 0.49 18.78
N ASN A 432 -19.30 1.54 19.09
CA ASN A 432 -19.29 2.18 20.40
C ASN A 432 -19.74 1.24 21.51
N ARG A 433 -20.73 0.40 21.25
CA ARG A 433 -21.17 -0.61 22.22
C ARG A 433 -20.07 -1.62 22.53
N LEU A 434 -19.26 -1.98 21.54
CA LEU A 434 -18.16 -2.95 21.70
C LEU A 434 -16.91 -2.32 22.34
N THR A 435 -16.69 -1.03 22.13
CA THR A 435 -15.46 -0.31 22.53
C THR A 435 -15.66 0.61 23.73
N ASN A 436 -16.78 0.49 24.44
CA ASN A 436 -17.15 1.36 25.57
C ASN A 436 -17.13 2.87 25.22
N GLY A 437 -17.59 3.22 24.02
CA GLY A 437 -17.78 4.61 23.60
C GLY A 437 -16.55 5.30 23.02
N MET A 438 -15.65 4.57 22.34
CA MET A 438 -14.43 5.14 21.75
C MET A 438 -14.71 6.16 20.62
N ALA A 439 -15.82 6.01 19.90
CA ALA A 439 -16.28 6.96 18.88
C ALA A 439 -17.11 8.08 19.54
N ASP A 440 -16.59 9.30 19.48
CA ASP A 440 -17.19 10.45 20.11
C ASP A 440 -18.20 11.13 19.16
N SER A 441 -19.44 11.23 19.62
CA SER A 441 -20.55 11.81 18.86
C SER A 441 -20.32 13.28 18.50
N ARG A 442 -19.46 13.99 19.23
CA ARG A 442 -19.09 15.39 18.95
C ARG A 442 -18.35 15.57 17.63
N TYR A 443 -17.72 14.51 17.11
CA TYR A 443 -17.04 14.55 15.82
C TYR A 443 -17.95 14.21 14.64
N LEU A 444 -19.19 13.79 14.89
CA LEU A 444 -20.14 13.52 13.82
C LEU A 444 -20.61 14.82 13.17
N THR A 445 -20.71 14.79 11.85
CA THR A 445 -21.08 15.92 10.98
C THR A 445 -22.33 15.60 10.19
N SER A 446 -22.81 16.56 9.39
CA SER A 446 -23.88 16.31 8.41
C SER A 446 -23.42 15.47 7.20
N LYS A 447 -22.11 15.29 7.01
CA LYS A 447 -21.54 14.59 5.86
C LYS A 447 -21.34 13.11 6.17
N LYS A 448 -22.18 12.27 5.54
CA LYS A 448 -22.15 10.80 5.69
C LYS A 448 -20.76 10.20 5.41
N LEU A 449 -20.08 10.68 4.37
CA LEU A 449 -18.74 10.21 3.99
C LEU A 449 -17.70 10.47 5.10
N ASP A 450 -17.72 11.67 5.68
CA ASP A 450 -16.79 12.06 6.75
C ASP A 450 -17.10 11.29 8.03
N ASN A 451 -18.38 11.00 8.31
CA ASN A 451 -18.77 10.18 9.45
C ASN A 451 -18.30 8.73 9.27
N ALA A 452 -18.46 8.14 8.08
CA ALA A 452 -17.96 6.81 7.80
C ALA A 452 -16.42 6.72 7.91
N ALA A 453 -15.70 7.72 7.40
CA ALA A 453 -14.23 7.80 7.54
C ALA A 453 -13.79 7.86 9.00
N TYR A 454 -14.45 8.68 9.82
CA TYR A 454 -14.22 8.74 11.25
C TYR A 454 -14.49 7.40 11.93
N SER A 455 -15.64 6.77 11.68
CA SER A 455 -16.01 5.49 12.28
C SER A 455 -15.04 4.37 11.92
N ILE A 456 -14.57 4.31 10.67
CA ILE A 456 -13.54 3.35 10.23
C ILE A 456 -12.22 3.59 10.98
N SER A 457 -11.79 4.84 11.10
CA SER A 457 -10.57 5.18 11.86
C SER A 457 -10.70 4.84 13.34
N VAL A 458 -11.88 5.01 13.94
CA VAL A 458 -12.12 4.54 15.32
C VAL A 458 -12.10 3.01 15.40
N ALA A 459 -12.61 2.30 14.40
CA ALA A 459 -12.52 0.84 14.34
C ALA A 459 -11.06 0.37 14.26
N HIS A 460 -10.23 1.01 13.42
CA HIS A 460 -8.79 0.77 13.32
C HIS A 460 -8.07 1.08 14.64
N LYS A 461 -8.44 2.17 15.32
CA LYS A 461 -7.92 2.54 16.64
C LYS A 461 -8.24 1.49 17.70
N ALA A 462 -9.42 0.87 17.61
CA ALA A 462 -9.80 -0.26 18.44
C ALA A 462 -9.21 -1.61 17.97
N GLY A 463 -8.42 -1.62 16.90
CA GLY A 463 -7.73 -2.80 16.35
C GLY A 463 -8.59 -3.71 15.46
N TYR A 464 -9.75 -3.24 14.98
CA TYR A 464 -10.57 -3.97 14.00
C TYR A 464 -10.08 -3.67 12.57
N PRO A 465 -9.56 -4.64 11.80
CA PRO A 465 -9.07 -4.41 10.44
C PRO A 465 -10.22 -4.32 9.43
N VAL A 466 -10.87 -3.15 9.36
CA VAL A 466 -11.96 -2.87 8.43
C VAL A 466 -11.38 -2.47 7.07
N TYR A 467 -11.49 -3.35 6.07
CA TYR A 467 -11.09 -3.09 4.67
C TYR A 467 -12.14 -2.30 3.88
N THR A 468 -13.32 -2.11 4.44
CA THR A 468 -14.41 -1.34 3.84
C THR A 468 -14.08 0.15 3.80
N LYS A 469 -14.16 0.77 2.63
CA LYS A 469 -13.98 2.22 2.44
C LYS A 469 -15.23 3.04 2.81
N PRO A 470 -15.07 4.33 3.16
CA PRO A 470 -16.20 5.23 3.46
C PRO A 470 -17.24 5.28 2.32
N GLU A 471 -16.79 5.24 1.08
CA GLU A 471 -17.63 5.28 -0.12
C GLU A 471 -18.56 4.05 -0.23
N HIS A 472 -18.18 2.90 0.33
CA HIS A 472 -19.06 1.72 0.36
C HIS A 472 -20.28 1.92 1.25
N PHE A 473 -20.12 2.61 2.39
CA PHE A 473 -21.23 2.94 3.26
C PHE A 473 -22.19 3.92 2.58
N VAL A 474 -21.65 5.00 2.00
CA VAL A 474 -22.46 6.00 1.29
C VAL A 474 -23.17 5.40 0.08
N GLY A 475 -22.48 4.52 -0.66
CA GLY A 475 -23.02 3.79 -1.80
C GLY A 475 -23.93 2.61 -1.44
N CYS A 476 -24.13 2.31 -0.14
CA CYS A 476 -24.93 1.19 0.34
C CYS A 476 -24.53 -0.16 -0.29
N ASN A 477 -23.23 -0.40 -0.45
CA ASN A 477 -22.73 -1.65 -1.01
C ASN A 477 -22.79 -2.76 0.05
N GLY A 478 -23.91 -3.50 0.09
CA GLY A 478 -24.17 -4.51 1.12
C GLY A 478 -23.09 -5.57 1.27
N ALA A 479 -22.40 -5.93 0.18
CA ALA A 479 -21.31 -6.89 0.21
C ALA A 479 -20.11 -6.42 1.04
N PHE A 480 -19.73 -5.14 0.93
CA PHE A 480 -18.63 -4.58 1.74
C PHE A 480 -19.12 -4.03 3.09
N VAL A 481 -20.36 -3.56 3.18
CA VAL A 481 -20.94 -3.11 4.45
C VAL A 481 -21.10 -4.30 5.40
N SER A 482 -21.56 -5.46 4.91
CA SER A 482 -21.64 -6.67 5.74
C SER A 482 -20.26 -7.11 6.23
N LEU A 483 -19.21 -7.00 5.40
CA LEU A 483 -17.84 -7.27 5.83
C LEU A 483 -17.39 -6.38 6.99
N ALA A 484 -17.75 -5.10 7.00
CA ALA A 484 -17.40 -4.21 8.11
C ALA A 484 -18.02 -4.67 9.44
N PHE A 485 -19.31 -5.06 9.44
CA PHE A 485 -19.96 -5.62 10.62
C PHE A 485 -19.41 -7.02 10.98
N ALA A 486 -19.08 -7.83 9.98
CA ALA A 486 -18.45 -9.13 10.17
C ALA A 486 -17.10 -9.00 10.87
N THR A 487 -16.29 -7.98 10.53
CA THR A 487 -15.03 -7.66 11.24
C THR A 487 -15.29 -7.41 12.73
N LEU A 488 -16.31 -6.62 13.08
CA LEU A 488 -16.64 -6.34 14.48
C LEU A 488 -17.04 -7.60 15.27
N ARG A 489 -17.66 -8.57 14.60
CA ARG A 489 -18.15 -9.80 15.24
C ARG A 489 -17.09 -10.89 15.31
N TRP A 490 -16.45 -11.23 14.20
CA TRP A 490 -15.64 -12.44 14.04
C TRP A 490 -14.14 -12.18 13.96
N HIS A 491 -13.71 -10.93 13.78
CA HIS A 491 -12.30 -10.55 13.79
C HIS A 491 -11.97 -9.53 14.90
N PRO A 492 -12.21 -9.87 16.18
CA PRO A 492 -11.85 -8.99 17.28
C PRO A 492 -10.33 -8.75 17.33
N PRO A 493 -9.90 -7.59 17.86
CA PRO A 493 -8.48 -7.26 18.01
C PRO A 493 -7.73 -8.31 18.82
N ARG A 494 -6.47 -8.55 18.46
CA ARG A 494 -5.52 -9.32 19.29
C ARG A 494 -4.98 -8.34 20.34
N HIS A 495 -5.33 -8.55 21.60
CA HIS A 495 -4.84 -7.76 22.72
C HIS A 495 -3.40 -8.08 23.07
#